data_AF-A0A6P0Z8E6-F1
#
_entry.id   AF-A0A6P0Z8E6-F1
#
_cell.length_a   1.000
_cell.length_b   1.000
_cell.length_c   1.000
_cell.angle_alpha   90.00
_cell.angle_beta   90.00
_cell.angle_gamma   90.00
#
_symmetry.space_group_name_H-M   'P 1'
#
loop_
_entity.id
_entity.type
_entity.pdbx_description
1 polymer ?
#
loop_
_entity_poly.entity_id
_entity_poly.type
_entity_poly.pdbx_seq_one_letter_code
_entity_poly.pdbx_strand_id
1 'polypeptide(L)'
;MSIGQRLEQYTIQNPQEVLLVTAKIGKDEDQVAIFKGFSSSLMHPTAFDPDIPVLPDHAEIHSIDRLEGPYNPHQPNVIKRGLSLQ
;
A
#
# COMPACT_ATOMS: atom_id res chain seq x y z
N MET A 1 8.37 -13.77 4.23
CA MET A 1 7.64 -12.86 3.32
C MET A 1 7.33 -11.61 4.13
N SER A 2 7.77 -10.45 3.65
CA SER A 2 7.53 -9.15 4.31
C SER A 2 6.05 -8.80 4.32
N ILE A 3 5.65 -7.81 5.13
CA ILE A 3 4.27 -7.32 5.09
C ILE A 3 3.93 -6.72 3.73
N GLY A 4 4.84 -5.93 3.13
CA GLY A 4 4.67 -5.38 1.77
C GLY A 4 4.39 -6.46 0.74
N GLN A 5 5.21 -7.52 0.72
CA GLN A 5 5.03 -8.66 -0.20
C GLN A 5 3.69 -9.37 0.01
N ARG A 6 3.21 -9.50 1.25
CA ARG A 6 1.89 -10.11 1.53
C ARG A 6 0.75 -9.25 0.99
N LEU A 7 0.85 -7.93 1.10
CA LEU A 7 -0.14 -6.99 0.60
C LEU A 7 -0.12 -6.93 -0.94
N GLU A 8 1.06 -6.96 -1.55
CA GLU A 8 1.22 -7.10 -3.01
C GLU A 8 0.56 -8.39 -3.50
N GLN A 9 0.87 -9.54 -2.87
CA GLN A 9 0.28 -10.83 -3.20
C GLN A 9 -1.25 -10.83 -3.05
N TYR A 10 -1.78 -10.12 -2.05
CA TYR A 10 -3.22 -9.95 -1.87
C TYR A 10 -3.85 -9.23 -3.07
N THR A 11 -3.24 -8.14 -3.55
CA THR A 11 -3.77 -7.38 -4.71
C THR A 11 -3.60 -8.11 -6.05
N ILE A 12 -2.68 -9.06 -6.15
CA ILE A 12 -2.60 -9.99 -7.29
C ILE A 12 -3.83 -10.91 -7.30
N GLN A 13 -4.25 -11.41 -6.13
CA GLN A 13 -5.42 -12.28 -5.98
C GLN A 13 -6.75 -11.51 -6.07
N ASN A 14 -6.74 -10.21 -5.78
CA ASN A 14 -7.89 -9.31 -5.81
C ASN A 14 -7.63 -8.13 -6.76
N PRO A 15 -7.54 -8.36 -8.08
CA PRO A 15 -7.11 -7.34 -9.05
C PRO A 15 -8.11 -6.18 -9.23
N GLN A 16 -9.31 -6.29 -8.66
CA GLN A 16 -10.33 -5.25 -8.56
C GLN A 16 -10.12 -4.31 -7.36
N GLU A 17 -9.13 -4.56 -6.51
CA GLU A 17 -8.90 -3.78 -5.29
C GLU A 17 -7.56 -3.08 -5.31
N VAL A 18 -7.55 -1.89 -4.71
CA VAL A 18 -6.36 -1.12 -4.41
C VAL A 18 -6.26 -1.01 -2.89
N LEU A 19 -5.09 -1.28 -2.34
CA LEU A 19 -4.83 -1.03 -0.93
C LEU A 19 -4.15 0.34 -0.79
N LEU A 20 -4.71 1.20 0.03
CA LEU A 20 -4.06 2.43 0.47
C LEU A 20 -3.56 2.22 1.89
N VAL A 21 -2.25 2.11 2.05
CA VAL A 21 -1.58 1.75 3.29
C VAL A 21 -0.99 3.01 3.90
N THR A 22 -1.43 3.39 5.09
CA THR A 22 -0.76 4.43 5.88
C THR A 22 0.25 3.75 6.78
N ALA A 23 1.53 4.09 6.61
CA ALA A 23 2.61 3.48 7.36
C ALA A 23 3.65 4.51 7.76
N LYS A 24 4.30 4.27 8.91
CA LYS A 24 5.49 5.00 9.30
C LYS A 24 6.73 4.26 8.83
N ILE A 25 7.57 4.93 8.06
CA ILE A 25 8.81 4.40 7.51
C ILE A 25 9.97 5.25 8.07
N GLY A 26 10.68 4.68 9.05
CA GLY A 26 11.69 5.42 9.79
C GLY A 26 11.08 6.55 10.63
N LYS A 27 11.30 7.80 10.23
CA LYS A 27 10.79 8.99 10.94
C LYS A 27 9.56 9.60 10.29
N ASP A 28 9.29 9.25 9.04
CA ASP A 28 8.25 9.88 8.22
C ASP A 28 7.03 8.97 8.11
N GLU A 29 5.86 9.59 7.98
CA GLU A 29 4.64 8.89 7.58
C GLU A 29 4.52 8.93 6.06
N ASP A 30 4.08 7.82 5.48
CA ASP A 30 3.84 7.68 4.05
C ASP A 30 2.48 7.02 3.79
N GLN A 31 1.91 7.34 2.64
CA GLN A 31 0.78 6.63 2.06
C GLN A 31 1.25 5.84 0.85
N VAL A 32 1.15 4.51 0.95
CA VAL A 32 1.57 3.59 -0.10
C VAL A 32 0.33 3.00 -0.78
N ALA A 33 0.18 3.24 -2.07
CA ALA A 33 -0.82 2.58 -2.89
C ALA A 33 -0.26 1.24 -3.40
N ILE A 34 -1.02 0.16 -3.21
CA ILE A 34 -0.66 -1.18 -3.69
C ILE A 34 -1.74 -1.67 -4.64
N PHE A 35 -1.34 -2.03 -5.84
CA PHE A 35 -2.26 -2.48 -6.89
C PHE A 35 -1.59 -3.52 -7.81
N LYS A 36 -2.27 -4.66 -8.02
CA LYS A 36 -1.82 -5.75 -8.91
C LYS A 36 -0.37 -6.18 -8.69
N GLY A 37 0.07 -6.22 -7.43
CA GLY A 37 1.42 -6.64 -7.06
C GLY A 37 2.49 -5.55 -7.08
N PHE A 38 2.12 -4.30 -7.35
CA PHE A 38 3.05 -3.16 -7.33
C PHE A 38 2.69 -2.22 -6.18
N SER A 39 3.72 -1.75 -5.48
CA SER A 39 3.62 -0.73 -4.43
C SER A 39 4.19 0.59 -4.93
N SER A 40 3.55 1.71 -4.59
CA SER A 40 4.03 3.07 -4.89
C SER A 40 3.77 4.00 -3.71
N SER A 41 4.79 4.74 -3.30
CA SER A 41 4.60 5.87 -2.38
C SER A 41 3.79 6.96 -3.09
N LEU A 42 2.90 7.63 -2.36
CA LEU A 42 2.15 8.80 -2.81
C LEU A 42 2.75 10.11 -2.29
N MET A 43 3.67 10.05 -1.30
CA MET A 43 4.28 11.23 -0.69
C MET A 43 5.73 11.43 -1.13
N HIS A 44 6.42 10.36 -1.53
CA HIS A 44 7.84 10.36 -1.88
C HIS A 44 8.08 9.74 -3.25
N PRO A 45 9.19 10.09 -3.94
CA PRO A 45 9.62 9.36 -5.12
C PRO A 45 9.82 7.88 -4.79
N THR A 46 9.21 7.00 -5.59
CA THR A 46 9.46 5.57 -5.49
C THR A 46 10.83 5.27 -6.09
N ALA A 47 11.64 4.47 -5.41
CA ALA A 47 12.95 4.07 -5.90
C ALA A 47 12.81 3.37 -7.27
N PHE A 48 13.69 3.69 -8.21
CA PHE A 48 13.68 3.03 -9.53
C PHE A 48 14.20 1.59 -9.45
N ASP A 49 15.02 1.30 -8.44
CA ASP A 49 15.54 -0.04 -8.18
C ASP A 49 14.44 -0.95 -7.60
N PRO A 50 14.01 -2.00 -8.32
CA PRO A 50 12.94 -2.89 -7.88
C PRO A 50 13.32 -3.74 -6.66
N ASP A 51 14.62 -3.83 -6.32
CA ASP A 51 15.08 -4.54 -5.12
C ASP A 51 14.91 -3.70 -3.84
N ILE A 52 14.55 -2.41 -3.97
CA ILE A 52 14.26 -1.52 -2.85
C ILE A 52 12.75 -1.52 -2.56
N PRO A 53 12.29 -2.19 -1.48
CA PRO A 53 10.86 -2.27 -1.18
C PRO A 53 10.33 -0.91 -0.74
N VAL A 54 9.15 -0.55 -1.26
CA VAL A 54 8.41 0.67 -0.83
C VAL A 54 7.93 0.55 0.61
N LEU A 55 7.52 -0.65 1.02
CA LEU A 55 7.20 -0.99 2.41
C LEU A 55 8.29 -1.92 2.96
N PRO A 56 9.35 -1.38 3.58
CA PRO A 56 10.40 -2.20 4.17
C PRO A 56 9.91 -2.95 5.41
N ASP A 57 10.66 -3.97 5.85
CA ASP A 57 10.29 -4.84 6.99
C ASP A 57 10.09 -4.10 8.32
N HIS A 58 10.70 -2.94 8.47
CA HIS A 58 10.59 -2.09 9.67
C HIS A 58 9.47 -1.05 9.56
N ALA A 59 8.68 -1.05 8.48
CA ALA A 59 7.53 -0.16 8.33
C ALA A 59 6.44 -0.52 9.35
N GLU A 60 5.97 0.48 10.09
CA GLU A 60 4.87 0.32 11.05
C GLU A 60 3.56 0.67 10.34
N ILE A 61 2.72 -0.33 10.10
CA ILE A 61 1.43 -0.12 9.41
C ILE A 61 0.41 0.43 10.41
N HIS A 62 -0.04 1.67 10.19
CA HIS A 62 -1.05 2.33 11.00
C HIS A 62 -2.47 1.93 10.55
N SER A 63 -2.70 1.91 9.24
CA SER A 63 -4.01 1.57 8.69
C SER A 63 -3.91 1.09 7.24
N ILE A 64 -4.90 0.29 6.84
CA ILE A 64 -5.11 -0.14 5.46
C ILE A 64 -6.56 0.18 5.06
N ASP A 65 -6.70 0.96 4.01
CA ASP A 65 -7.97 1.19 3.34
C ASP A 65 -8.04 0.31 2.09
N ARG A 66 -9.17 -0.37 1.89
CA ARG A 66 -9.48 -1.14 0.67
C ARG A 66 -10.36 -0.27 -0.23
N LEU A 67 -9.91 -0.07 -1.45
CA LEU A 67 -10.57 0.74 -2.46
C LEU A 67 -10.90 -0.12 -3.68
N GLU A 68 -11.93 0.26 -4.42
CA GLU A 68 -12.20 -0.31 -5.75
C GLU A 68 -11.20 0.24 -6.77
N GLY A 69 -10.65 -0.64 -7.61
CA GLY A 69 -9.77 -0.32 -8.72
C GLY A 69 -10.53 -0.06 -10.03
N PRO A 70 -9.98 0.77 -10.94
CA PRO A 70 -8.71 1.49 -10.81
C PRO A 70 -8.79 2.67 -9.83
N TYR A 71 -7.67 2.97 -9.16
CA TYR A 71 -7.60 4.07 -8.19
C TYR A 71 -7.83 5.43 -8.87
N ASN A 72 -8.80 6.19 -8.37
CA ASN A 72 -9.00 7.59 -8.71
C ASN A 72 -8.68 8.47 -7.49
N PRO A 73 -7.58 9.24 -7.48
CA PRO A 73 -7.20 10.07 -6.33
C PRO A 73 -8.16 11.23 -6.06
N HIS A 74 -8.93 11.67 -7.06
CA HIS A 74 -9.91 12.75 -6.89
C HIS A 74 -11.24 12.25 -6.35
N GLN A 75 -11.55 10.96 -6.53
CA GLN A 75 -12.78 10.35 -6.07
C GLN A 75 -12.57 8.86 -5.75
N PRO A 76 -11.90 8.55 -4.62
CA PRO A 76 -11.61 7.17 -4.25
C PRO A 76 -12.88 6.44 -3.81
N ASN A 77 -13.17 5.31 -4.47
CA ASN A 77 -14.28 4.43 -4.13
C ASN A 77 -13.87 3.49 -2.99
N VAL A 78 -14.26 3.83 -1.76
CA VAL A 78 -13.80 3.08 -0.59
C VAL A 78 -14.71 1.90 -0.28
N ILE A 79 -14.14 0.70 -0.26
CA ILE A 79 -14.81 -0.55 0.14
C ILE A 79 -14.79 -0.68 1.66
N LYS A 80 -13.62 -0.43 2.29
CA LYS A 80 -13.45 -0.51 3.74
C LYS A 80 -12.32 0.39 4.21
N ARG A 81 -12.49 1.07 5.34
CA ARG A 81 -11.46 1.93 5.95
C ARG A 81 -10.90 1.38 7.25
N GLY A 82 -9.69 1.80 7.58
CA GLY A 82 -9.12 1.71 8.92
C GLY A 82 -8.84 0.29 9.39
N LEU A 83 -8.50 -0.62 8.47
CA LEU A 83 -8.08 -1.96 8.86
C LEU A 83 -6.72 -1.88 9.56
N SER A 84 -6.62 -2.53 10.71
CA SER A 84 -5.35 -2.77 11.41
C SER A 84 -4.88 -4.21 11.16
N LEU A 85 -3.59 -4.47 11.38
CA LEU A 85 -2.99 -5.81 11.25
C LEU A 85 -3.11 -6.66 12.53
N GLN A 86 -4.04 -6.34 13.44
CA GLN A 86 -4.22 -7.05 14.72
C GLN A 86 -4.67 -8.50 14.55
#